data_AF-A0A699XD64-F1
#
_entry.id   AF-A0A699XD64-F1
#
_cell.length_a   1.000
_cell.length_b   1.000
_cell.length_c   1.000
_cell.angle_alpha   90.00
_cell.angle_beta   90.00
_cell.angle_gamma   90.00
#
_symmetry.space_group_name_H-M   'P 1'
#
loop_
_entity.id
_entity.type
_entity.pdbx_description
1 polymer ?
#
loop_
_entity_poly.entity_id
_entity_poly.type
_entity_poly.pdbx_seq_one_letter_code
_entity_poly.pdbx_strand_id
1 'polypeptide(L)'
;TNDVGTSTTLIPGLVTTEEMAQKKNDAKARSMLLMALPNEHLMTLNQYKDAKTLLAAIETRFGRNEATKKTQKTLIKQLYGNFSAT
;
A
#
# COMPACT_ATOMS: atom_id res chain seq x y z
N THR A 1 17.04 34.26 -15.52
CA THR A 1 16.65 33.54 -14.29
C THR A 1 15.84 32.34 -14.69
N ASN A 2 16.39 31.15 -14.47
CA ASN A 2 15.78 29.90 -14.88
C ASN A 2 14.63 29.58 -13.93
N ASP A 3 13.40 29.55 -14.44
CA ASP A 3 12.33 28.79 -13.81
C ASP A 3 11.94 27.68 -14.79
N VAL A 4 12.72 26.59 -14.72
CA VAL A 4 12.33 25.30 -15.29
C VAL A 4 11.54 24.56 -14.22
N GLY A 5 10.36 25.08 -13.91
CA GLY A 5 9.37 24.40 -13.09
C GLY A 5 8.52 23.53 -14.00
N THR A 6 8.99 22.32 -14.30
CA THR A 6 8.33 21.26 -15.08
C THR A 6 6.80 21.29 -14.88
N SER A 7 6.10 21.94 -15.80
CA SER A 7 4.66 21.74 -15.97
C SER A 7 4.52 20.36 -16.55
N THR A 8 4.31 19.37 -15.69
CA THR A 8 3.98 18.01 -16.08
C THR A 8 2.71 18.07 -16.93
N THR A 9 2.90 18.15 -18.25
CA THR A 9 1.85 18.04 -19.25
C THR A 9 1.24 16.66 -19.09
N LEU A 10 0.03 16.63 -18.52
CA LEU A 10 -0.81 15.44 -18.44
C LEU A 10 -1.23 15.04 -19.86
N ILE A 11 -0.38 14.28 -20.56
CA ILE A 11 -0.79 13.57 -21.78
C ILE A 11 -1.71 12.42 -21.32
N PRO A 12 -3.01 12.42 -21.68
CA PRO A 12 -4.00 11.47 -21.17
C PRO A 12 -3.69 9.99 -21.46
N GLY A 13 -2.72 9.70 -22.34
CA GLY A 13 -2.33 8.35 -22.74
C GLY A 13 -1.04 7.79 -22.12
N LEU A 14 -0.22 8.60 -21.44
CA LEU A 14 1.06 8.14 -20.86
C LEU A 14 1.00 7.94 -19.34
N VAL A 15 0.07 8.63 -18.67
CA VAL A 15 -0.17 8.50 -17.21
C VAL A 15 -0.78 7.13 -16.84
N THR A 16 -1.21 6.35 -17.83
CA THR A 16 -2.11 5.22 -17.62
C THR A 16 -1.40 3.91 -17.25
N THR A 17 -0.19 3.63 -17.75
CA THR A 17 0.44 2.31 -17.59
C THR A 17 1.01 2.10 -16.19
N GLU A 18 1.76 3.08 -15.68
CA GLU A 18 2.31 3.04 -14.32
C GLU A 18 1.22 3.20 -13.25
N GLU A 19 0.24 4.09 -13.45
CA GLU A 19 -0.84 4.27 -12.48
C GLU A 19 -1.75 3.03 -12.39
N MET A 20 -2.03 2.36 -13.52
CA MET A 20 -2.76 1.08 -13.51
C MET A 20 -1.94 -0.05 -12.89
N ALA A 21 -0.64 -0.11 -13.16
CA ALA A 21 0.25 -1.08 -12.51
C ALA A 21 0.31 -0.86 -10.99
N GLN A 22 0.41 0.40 -10.54
CA GLN A 22 0.41 0.76 -9.14
C GLN A 22 -0.92 0.43 -8.45
N LYS A 23 -2.06 0.72 -9.08
CA LYS A 23 -3.39 0.35 -8.57
C LYS A 23 -3.57 -1.16 -8.41
N LYS A 24 -3.06 -1.95 -9.37
CA LYS A 24 -3.07 -3.42 -9.29
C LYS A 24 -2.18 -3.94 -8.14
N ASN A 25 -1.01 -3.34 -7.97
CA ASN A 25 -0.08 -3.67 -6.90
C ASN A 25 -0.65 -3.32 -5.51
N ASP A 26 -1.32 -2.17 -5.39
CA ASP A 26 -2.00 -1.75 -4.17
C ASP A 26 -3.16 -2.69 -3.81
N ALA A 27 -4.01 -3.05 -4.77
CA ALA A 27 -5.10 -4.01 -4.56
C ALA A 27 -4.58 -5.38 -4.06
N LYS A 28 -3.46 -5.86 -4.64
CA LYS A 28 -2.81 -7.10 -4.19
C LYS A 28 -2.26 -6.98 -2.77
N ALA A 29 -1.60 -5.87 -2.45
CA ALA A 29 -1.10 -5.61 -1.10
C ALA A 29 -2.23 -5.52 -0.07
N ARG A 30 -3.34 -4.85 -0.40
CA ARG A 30 -4.54 -4.77 0.45
C ARG A 30 -5.15 -6.15 0.73
N SER A 31 -5.31 -6.98 -0.30
CA SER A 31 -5.82 -8.35 -0.15
C SER A 31 -4.94 -9.18 0.79
N MET A 32 -3.62 -9.11 0.65
CA MET A 32 -2.69 -9.83 1.52
C MET A 32 -2.69 -9.29 2.96
N LEU A 33 -2.76 -7.98 3.15
CA LEU A 33 -2.86 -7.36 4.47
C LEU A 33 -4.14 -7.78 5.19
N LEU A 34 -5.27 -7.86 4.49
CA LEU A 34 -6.53 -8.33 5.06
C LEU A 34 -6.48 -9.82 5.41
N MET A 35 -5.89 -10.68 4.56
CA MET A 35 -5.74 -12.11 4.88
C MET A 35 -4.85 -12.38 6.10
N ALA A 36 -3.91 -11.48 6.42
CA ALA A 36 -3.02 -11.61 7.56
C ALA A 36 -3.67 -11.23 8.90
N LEU A 37 -4.94 -10.80 8.92
CA LEU A 37 -5.62 -10.28 10.11
C LEU A 37 -6.80 -11.16 10.55
N PRO A 38 -7.11 -11.19 11.85
CA PRO A 38 -8.31 -11.85 12.36
C PRO A 38 -9.61 -11.29 11.74
N ASN A 39 -10.56 -12.18 11.44
CA ASN A 39 -11.79 -11.87 10.71
C ASN A 39 -12.64 -10.77 11.38
N GLU A 40 -12.64 -10.74 12.72
CA GLU A 40 -13.34 -9.76 13.58
C GLU A 40 -12.93 -8.30 13.33
N HIS A 41 -11.80 -8.08 12.68
CA HIS A 41 -11.21 -6.77 12.46
C HIS A 41 -11.24 -6.34 10.99
N LEU A 42 -11.64 -7.22 10.07
CA LEU A 42 -11.65 -6.95 8.64
C LEU A 42 -12.69 -5.92 8.24
N MET A 43 -13.89 -5.94 8.82
CA MET A 43 -14.97 -5.03 8.45
C MET A 43 -14.60 -3.55 8.69
N THR A 44 -13.85 -3.29 9.78
CA THR A 44 -13.35 -1.95 10.12
C THR A 44 -12.10 -1.55 9.33
N LEU A 45 -11.40 -2.49 8.71
CA LEU A 45 -10.20 -2.24 7.92
C LEU A 45 -10.48 -2.21 6.41
N ASN A 46 -11.60 -2.79 5.96
CA ASN A 46 -11.99 -2.80 4.54
C ASN A 46 -12.37 -1.40 4.01
N GLN A 47 -12.62 -0.44 4.91
CA GLN A 47 -12.90 0.96 4.54
C GLN A 47 -11.70 1.69 3.93
N TYR A 48 -10.47 1.23 4.17
CA TYR A 48 -9.26 1.85 3.64
C TYR A 48 -9.02 1.41 2.20
N LYS A 49 -9.00 2.39 1.28
CA LYS A 49 -8.88 2.16 -0.17
C LYS A 49 -7.45 1.93 -0.64
N ASP A 50 -6.46 2.35 0.16
CA ASP A 50 -5.04 2.27 -0.18
C ASP A 50 -4.31 1.36 0.83
N ALA A 51 -3.31 0.61 0.36
CA ALA A 51 -2.52 -0.27 1.21
C ALA A 51 -1.76 0.49 2.31
N LYS A 52 -1.32 1.72 2.02
CA LYS A 52 -0.61 2.58 2.99
C LYS A 52 -1.51 3.00 4.16
N THR A 53 -2.73 3.46 3.87
CA THR A 53 -3.67 3.89 4.91
C THR A 53 -4.20 2.70 5.71
N LEU A 54 -4.43 1.56 5.04
CA LEU A 54 -4.74 0.29 5.67
C LEU A 54 -3.64 -0.13 6.65
N LEU A 55 -2.38 -0.07 6.24
CA LEU A 55 -1.24 -0.41 7.10
C LEU A 55 -1.17 0.50 8.33
N ALA A 56 -1.28 1.82 8.17
CA ALA A 56 -1.23 2.75 9.31
C ALA A 56 -2.38 2.51 10.31
N ALA A 57 -3.58 2.16 9.82
CA ALA A 57 -4.71 1.81 10.68
C ALA A 57 -4.47 0.49 11.44
N ILE A 58 -3.88 -0.49 10.78
CA ILE A 58 -3.45 -1.75 11.39
C ILE A 58 -2.39 -1.48 12.47
N GLU A 59 -1.37 -0.67 12.18
CA GLU A 59 -0.33 -0.30 13.16
C GLU A 59 -0.93 0.47 14.34
N THR A 60 -1.89 1.36 14.11
CA THR A 60 -2.57 2.08 15.19
C THR A 60 -3.38 1.13 16.08
N ARG A 61 -4.05 0.15 15.48
CA ARG A 61 -4.92 -0.80 16.20
C ARG A 61 -4.15 -1.90 16.92
N PHE A 62 -3.09 -2.42 16.30
CA PHE A 62 -2.34 -3.60 16.79
C PHE A 62 -0.91 -3.29 17.22
N GLY A 63 -0.40 -2.08 16.99
CA GLY A 63 1.00 -1.71 17.23
C GLY A 63 1.41 -1.66 18.69
N ARG A 64 0.46 -1.79 19.63
CA ARG A 64 0.77 -2.02 21.05
C ARG A 64 1.27 -3.46 21.32
N ASN A 65 1.05 -4.40 20.40
CA ASN A 65 1.59 -5.76 20.47
C ASN A 65 2.85 -5.89 19.59
N GLU A 66 4.02 -5.96 20.24
CA GLU A 66 5.32 -6.08 19.58
C GLU A 66 5.44 -7.33 18.67
N ALA A 67 4.76 -8.43 19.02
CA ALA A 67 4.72 -9.64 18.18
C ALA A 67 4.05 -9.39 16.82
N THR A 68 2.92 -8.68 16.81
CA THR A 68 2.14 -8.40 15.60
C THR A 68 2.86 -7.41 14.68
N LYS A 69 3.55 -6.43 15.27
CA LYS A 69 4.39 -5.44 14.58
C LYS A 69 5.54 -6.09 13.81
N LYS A 70 6.23 -7.08 14.40
CA LYS A 70 7.34 -7.80 13.74
C LYS A 70 6.87 -8.62 12.54
N THR A 71 5.73 -9.29 12.67
CA THR A 71 5.11 -10.06 11.58
C THR A 71 4.65 -9.15 10.44
N GLN A 72 4.01 -8.02 10.75
CA GLN A 72 3.58 -7.03 9.76
C GLN A 72 4.77 -6.40 9.02
N LYS A 73 5.81 -5.97 9.75
CA LYS A 73 7.03 -5.42 9.15
C LYS A 73 7.70 -6.41 8.19
N THR A 74 7.68 -7.70 8.52
CA THR A 74 8.21 -8.77 7.65
C THR A 74 7.34 -8.97 6.40
N LEU A 75 6.01 -9.01 6.56
CA LEU A 75 5.05 -9.07 5.44
C LEU A 75 5.22 -7.89 4.47
N ILE A 76 5.32 -6.67 4.98
CA ILE A 76 5.51 -5.46 4.16
C ILE A 76 6.85 -5.51 3.42
N LYS A 77 7.92 -5.98 4.08
CA LYS A 77 9.24 -6.13 3.45
C LYS A 77 9.23 -7.18 2.34
N GLN A 78 8.52 -8.30 2.53
CA GLN A 78 8.33 -9.31 1.48
C GLN A 78 7.49 -8.77 0.32
N LEU A 79 6.45 -7.99 0.61
CA LEU A 79 5.64 -7.33 -0.41
C LEU A 79 6.50 -6.36 -1.24
N TYR A 80 7.25 -5.47 -0.60
CA TYR A 80 8.05 -4.46 -1.29
C TYR A 80 9.22 -5.05 -2.10
N GLY A 81 9.88 -6.09 -1.58
CA GLY A 81 10.92 -6.82 -2.31
C GLY A 81 10.39 -7.54 -3.55
N ASN A 82 9.14 -8.02 -3.52
CA ASN A 82 8.48 -8.62 -4.68
C ASN A 82 7.99 -7.58 -5.70
N PHE A 83 7.84 -6.30 -5.31
CA PHE A 83 7.48 -5.21 -6.23
C PHE A 83 8.71 -4.56 -6.90
N SER A 84 9.89 -4.63 -6.29
CA SER A 84 11.14 -4.08 -6.86
C SER A 84 11.93 -5.06 -7.73
N ALA A 85 11.49 -6.31 -7.83
CA ALA A 85 12.17 -7.36 -8.58
C ALA A 85 11.66 -7.53 -10.03
N THR A 86 10.88 -6.58 -10.54
CA THR A 86 10.40 -6.55 -11.93
C THR A 86 10.95 -5.33 -12.65
#